data_AF-A0A351EA22-F1
#
_entry.id   AF-A0A351EA22-F1
#
_cell.length_a   1.000
_cell.length_b   1.000
_cell.length_c   1.000
_cell.angle_alpha   90.00
_cell.angle_beta   90.00
_cell.angle_gamma   90.00
#
_symmetry.space_group_name_H-M   'P 1'
#
loop_
_entity.id
_entity.type
_entity.pdbx_description
1 polymer ?
#
loop_
_entity_poly.entity_id
_entity_poly.type
_entity_poly.pdbx_seq_one_letter_code
_entity_poly.pdbx_strand_id
1 'polypeptide(L)'
;MYIRPLASTVKQGLDLQGGTHVVLQAEDTPQLKVNDDALDRATHIIERRVNALGLTEPVVQRQGRDRIIVELPGVKDPEKAINMLGKT
;
A
#
# COMPACT_ATOMS: atom_id res chain seq x y z
N MET A 1 2.45 6.35 13.36
CA MET A 1 2.20 5.02 12.77
C MET A 1 3.20 4.87 11.64
N TYR A 2 3.90 3.75 11.52
CA TYR A 2 4.85 3.52 10.43
C TYR A 2 4.49 2.22 9.73
N ILE A 3 4.64 2.20 8.41
CA ILE A 3 4.34 1.04 7.57
C ILE A 3 5.65 0.62 6.91
N ARG A 4 6.13 -0.59 7.20
CA ARG A 4 7.35 -1.13 6.59
C ARG A 4 6.97 -2.15 5.49
N PRO A 5 7.54 -2.05 4.28
CA PRO A 5 7.35 -3.08 3.26
C PRO A 5 8.19 -4.33 3.60
N LEU A 6 7.54 -5.49 3.56
CA LEU A 6 8.20 -6.79 3.67
C LEU A 6 8.48 -7.33 2.25
N ALA A 7 9.75 -7.28 1.85
CA ALA A 7 10.35 -7.86 0.65
C ALA A 7 9.96 -7.25 -0.72
N SER A 8 10.93 -6.57 -1.33
CA SER A 8 10.90 -6.13 -2.74
C SER A 8 11.71 -7.09 -3.62
N THR A 9 11.20 -8.29 -3.86
CA THR A 9 11.74 -9.10 -4.97
C THR A 9 10.68 -10.03 -5.55
N VAL A 10 10.05 -9.64 -6.66
CA VAL A 10 9.62 -10.62 -7.67
C VAL A 10 10.05 -10.10 -9.04
N LYS A 11 10.83 -10.97 -9.69
CA LYS A 11 11.53 -10.80 -10.96
C LYS A 11 10.56 -10.58 -12.13
N GLN A 12 11.06 -9.86 -13.12
CA GLN A 12 10.57 -9.82 -14.50
C GLN A 12 10.13 -11.20 -15.00
N GLY A 13 8.88 -11.28 -15.48
CA GLY A 13 8.38 -12.41 -16.26
C GLY A 13 6.85 -12.39 -16.42
N LEU A 14 6.39 -12.00 -17.61
CA LEU A 14 5.23 -12.58 -18.30
C LEU A 14 3.83 -12.37 -17.67
N ASP A 15 3.16 -11.26 -18.01
CA ASP A 15 1.82 -11.24 -18.65
C ASP A 15 1.10 -9.87 -18.52
N LEU A 16 0.96 -9.22 -19.68
CA LEU A 16 -0.12 -8.34 -20.16
C LEU A 16 -0.85 -7.35 -19.24
N GLN A 17 -0.18 -6.71 -18.28
CA GLN A 17 -0.40 -5.31 -17.85
C GLN A 17 0.50 -5.06 -16.63
N GLY A 18 1.61 -4.35 -16.81
CA GLY A 18 2.53 -4.05 -15.71
C GLY A 18 1.81 -3.40 -14.52
N GLY A 19 1.81 -4.06 -13.37
CA GLY A 19 1.22 -3.58 -12.13
C GLY A 19 2.14 -3.86 -10.95
N THR A 20 2.14 -2.98 -9.96
CA THR A 20 2.90 -3.14 -8.73
C THR A 20 1.96 -3.62 -7.63
N HIS A 21 2.26 -4.76 -7.04
CA HIS A 21 1.56 -5.27 -5.86
C HIS A 21 2.40 -4.95 -4.62
N VAL A 22 1.81 -4.23 -3.67
CA VAL A 22 2.44 -3.80 -2.43
C VAL A 22 1.64 -4.31 -1.25
N VAL A 23 2.30 -4.99 -0.32
CA VAL A 23 1.70 -5.35 0.97
C VAL A 23 2.24 -4.42 2.03
N LEU A 24 1.32 -3.67 2.64
CA LEU A 24 1.58 -2.73 3.72
C LEU A 24 1.14 -3.38 5.04
N GLN A 25 2.03 -3.44 6.02
CA GLN A 25 1.69 -3.89 7.37
C GLN A 25 1.63 -2.69 8.31
N ALA A 26 0.52 -2.57 9.04
CA ALA A 26 0.34 -1.61 10.11
C ALA A 26 1.16 -2.05 11.32
N GLU A 27 2.13 -1.24 11.72
CA GLU A 27 2.88 -1.47 12.96
C GLU A 27 2.33 -0.61 14.09
N ASP A 28 2.22 -1.22 15.28
CA ASP A 28 1.93 -0.50 16.52
C ASP A 28 2.97 0.60 16.75
N THR A 29 2.50 1.77 17.16
CA THR A 29 3.39 2.81 17.67
C THR A 29 3.15 3.03 19.15
N PRO A 30 4.13 3.54 19.91
CA PRO A 30 3.96 3.81 21.35
C PRO A 30 2.75 4.70 21.67
N GLN A 31 2.28 5.48 20.68
CA GLN A 31 1.19 6.44 20.80
C GLN A 31 -0.15 5.92 20.23
N LEU A 32 -0.12 4.89 19.38
CA LEU A 32 -1.30 4.38 18.69
C LEU A 32 -1.17 2.87 18.50
N LYS A 33 -2.06 2.12 19.16
CA LYS A 33 -2.25 0.70 18.86
C LYS A 33 -3.03 0.53 17.58
N VAL A 34 -2.68 -0.48 16.80
CA VAL A 34 -3.45 -0.92 15.64
C VAL A 34 -4.79 -1.47 16.17
N ASN A 35 -5.85 -0.75 15.82
CA ASN A 35 -7.24 -1.16 16.00
C ASN A 35 -7.98 -0.98 14.67
N ASP A 36 -9.19 -1.51 14.56
CA ASP A 36 -9.97 -1.48 13.32
C ASP A 36 -10.16 -0.04 12.80
N ASP A 37 -10.46 0.92 13.69
CA ASP A 37 -10.56 2.34 13.36
C ASP A 37 -9.25 2.93 12.76
N ALA A 38 -8.09 2.58 13.32
CA ALA A 38 -6.81 3.03 12.81
C ALA A 38 -6.53 2.42 11.43
N LEU A 39 -6.90 1.15 11.22
CA LEU A 39 -6.75 0.46 9.95
C LEU A 39 -7.68 1.03 8.87
N ASP A 40 -8.92 1.37 9.23
CA ASP A 40 -9.88 2.05 8.35
C ASP A 40 -9.37 3.43 7.95
N ARG A 41 -8.86 4.22 8.91
CA ARG A 41 -8.24 5.52 8.62
C ARG A 41 -7.02 5.38 7.70
N ALA A 42 -6.16 4.39 7.96
CA ALA A 42 -4.99 4.13 7.14
C ALA A 42 -5.39 3.75 5.71
N THR A 43 -6.41 2.89 5.56
CA THR A 43 -6.97 2.50 4.26
C THR A 43 -7.44 3.72 3.48
N HIS A 44 -8.24 4.61 4.09
CA HIS A 44 -8.70 5.85 3.45
C HIS A 44 -7.58 6.84 3.10
N ILE A 45 -6.48 6.86 3.87
CA ILE A 45 -5.31 7.68 3.55
C ILE A 45 -4.61 7.10 2.31
N ILE A 46 -4.40 5.79 2.28
CA ILE A 46 -3.77 5.07 1.17
C ILE A 46 -4.61 5.25 -0.10
N GLU A 47 -5.92 5.02 -0.07
CA GLU A 47 -6.82 5.25 -1.20
C GLU A 47 -6.66 6.64 -1.80
N ARG A 48 -6.70 7.69 -0.96
CA ARG A 48 -6.54 9.08 -1.42
C ARG A 48 -5.19 9.33 -2.08
N ARG A 49 -4.11 8.75 -1.55
CA ARG A 49 -2.76 8.89 -2.10
C ARG A 49 -2.62 8.17 -3.42
N VAL A 50 -3.19 6.96 -3.54
CA VAL A 50 -3.15 6.22 -4.79
C VAL A 50 -3.97 6.94 -5.88
N ASN A 51 -5.14 7.48 -5.53
CA ASN A 51 -5.92 8.32 -6.44
C ASN A 51 -5.13 9.56 -6.90
N ALA A 52 -4.33 10.15 -6.02
CA ALA A 52 -3.46 11.29 -6.36
C ALA A 52 -2.29 10.93 -7.29
N LEU A 53 -1.93 9.64 -7.43
CA LEU A 53 -0.94 9.18 -8.41
C LEU A 53 -1.50 9.15 -9.84
N GLY A 54 -2.82 9.31 -10.01
CA GLY A 54 -3.47 9.31 -11.32
C GLY A 54 -3.43 7.94 -12.01
N LEU A 55 -3.39 6.85 -11.23
CA LEU A 55 -3.46 5.50 -11.75
C LEU A 55 -4.90 5.14 -12.11
N THR A 56 -5.05 4.37 -13.18
CA THR A 56 -6.35 3.83 -13.59
C THR A 56 -6.63 2.58 -12.79
N GLU A 57 -7.69 2.57 -11.99
CA GLU A 57 -8.19 1.39 -11.25
C GLU A 57 -7.24 0.81 -10.18
N PRO A 58 -6.76 1.63 -9.23
CA PRO A 58 -6.04 1.09 -8.09
C PRO A 58 -6.94 0.27 -7.16
N VAL A 59 -6.40 -0.81 -6.61
CA VAL A 59 -7.09 -1.65 -5.65
C VAL A 59 -6.44 -1.50 -4.28
N VAL A 60 -7.24 -1.17 -3.26
CA VAL A 60 -6.80 -1.12 -1.86
C VAL A 60 -7.71 -2.02 -1.05
N GLN A 61 -7.16 -3.02 -0.39
CA GLN A 61 -7.92 -4.00 0.38
C GLN A 61 -7.25 -4.31 1.71
N ARG A 62 -8.05 -4.52 2.75
CA ARG A 62 -7.54 -5.02 4.04
C ARG A 62 -7.36 -6.53 3.97
N GLN A 63 -6.25 -7.02 4.50
CA GLN A 63 -5.97 -8.45 4.63
C GLN A 63 -5.67 -8.77 6.10
N GLY A 64 -6.50 -9.61 6.71
CA GLY A 64 -6.32 -9.99 8.11
C GLY A 64 -6.57 -8.82 9.07
N ARG A 65 -5.80 -8.77 10.17
CA ARG A 65 -6.01 -7.80 11.27
C ARG A 65 -5.16 -6.53 11.16
N ASP A 66 -4.08 -6.58 10.40
CA ASP A 66 -3.02 -5.57 10.43
C ASP A 66 -2.39 -5.30 9.06
N ARG A 67 -2.92 -5.86 7.97
CA ARG A 67 -2.33 -5.69 6.63
C ARG A 67 -3.28 -5.02 5.67
N ILE A 68 -2.70 -4.26 4.74
CA ILE A 68 -3.38 -3.59 3.64
C ILE A 68 -2.63 -3.97 2.36
N ILE A 69 -3.34 -4.60 1.44
CA ILE A 69 -2.88 -4.90 0.08
C ILE A 69 -3.20 -3.70 -0.80
N VAL A 70 -2.23 -3.29 -1.59
CA VAL A 70 -2.36 -2.22 -2.57
C VAL A 70 -1.86 -2.70 -3.91
N GLU A 71 -2.71 -2.60 -4.93
CA GLU A 71 -2.36 -2.92 -6.31
C GLU A 71 -2.40 -1.64 -7.14
N LEU A 72 -1.29 -1.40 -7.82
CA LEU A 72 -1.01 -0.18 -8.57
C LEU A 72 -0.75 -0.55 -10.03
N PRO A 73 -1.80 -0.80 -10.83
CA PRO A 73 -1.66 -1.05 -12.26
C PRO A 73 -1.11 0.20 -12.96
N GLY A 74 -0.19 0.01 -13.91
CA GLY A 74 0.36 1.09 -14.73
C GLY A 74 1.26 2.09 -13.98
N VAL A 75 1.69 1.79 -12.75
CA VAL A 75 2.61 2.67 -12.03
C VAL A 75 3.98 2.70 -12.70
N LYS A 76 4.47 3.91 -13.00
CA LYS A 76 5.79 4.13 -13.63
C LYS A 76 6.95 3.91 -12.66
N ASP A 77 6.79 4.38 -11.43
CA ASP A 77 7.82 4.34 -10.38
C ASP A 77 7.27 3.67 -9.09
N PRO A 78 7.41 2.34 -8.97
CA PRO A 78 6.94 1.58 -7.82
C PRO A 78 7.50 2.10 -6.48
N GLU A 79 8.81 2.40 -6.44
CA GLU A 79 9.48 2.88 -5.23
C GLU A 79 8.98 4.26 -4.77
N LYS A 80 8.67 5.13 -5.71
CA LYS A 80 8.11 6.46 -5.43
C LYS A 80 6.68 6.33 -4.88
N ALA A 81 5.89 5.44 -5.45
CA ALA A 81 4.55 5.15 -4.94
C ALA A 81 4.62 4.57 -3.52
N ILE A 82 5.46 3.56 -3.28
CA ILE A 82 5.65 2.99 -1.94
C ILE A 82 6.07 4.06 -0.92
N ASN A 83 6.99 4.96 -1.29
CA ASN A 83 7.39 6.09 -0.42
C ASN A 83 6.25 7.07 -0.14
N MET A 84 5.37 7.35 -1.11
CA MET A 84 4.19 8.17 -0.88
C MET A 84 3.19 7.47 0.06
N LEU A 85 3.03 6.15 -0.06
CA LEU A 85 2.10 5.37 0.76
C LEU A 85 2.61 5.18 2.20
N GLY A 86 3.92 5.00 2.40
CA GLY A 86 4.52 4.70 3.72
C GLY A 86 4.78 5.91 4.64
N LYS A 87 4.63 7.15 4.15
CA LYS A 87 4.80 8.35 4.99
C LYS A 87 3.56 8.61 5.84
N THR A 88 3.54 8.29 7.12
CA THR A 88 2.44 8.65 8.05
C THR A 88 2.97 9.25 9.33
#